data_AF-A0A358EK78-F1
#
_entry.id   AF-A0A358EK78-F1
#
_cell.length_a   1.000
_cell.length_b   1.000
_cell.length_c   1.000
_cell.angle_alpha   90.00
_cell.angle_beta   90.00
_cell.angle_gamma   90.00
#
_symmetry.space_group_name_H-M   'P 1'
#
loop_
_entity.id
_entity.type
_entity.pdbx_description
1 polymer ?
#
loop_
_entity_poly.entity_id
_entity_poly.type
_entity_poly.pdbx_seq_one_letter_code
_entity_poly.pdbx_strand_id
1 'polypeptide(L)'
;MRCVYYLLLLATLLYADAPRLPRPDQVDKPENIKFIIPDKSKLAGIVVDDVEAKLVGDWKHSIHTPPFVGKSYIHDMKEKKGKKSATFIPNLP
;
A
#
# COMPACT_ATOMS: atom_id res chain seq x y z
N MET A 1 -25.60 -41.46 5.48
CA MET A 1 -24.87 -40.94 6.67
C MET A 1 -23.49 -40.45 6.23
N ARG A 2 -23.00 -39.35 6.84
CA ARG A 2 -21.86 -38.48 6.46
C ARG A 2 -22.23 -37.44 5.38
N CYS A 3 -22.90 -36.33 5.63
CA CYS A 3 -22.89 -35.37 6.75
C CYS A 3 -21.48 -34.82 7.09
N VAL A 4 -21.32 -33.52 6.77
CA VAL A 4 -20.34 -32.55 7.31
C VAL A 4 -18.89 -32.62 6.80
N TYR A 5 -18.62 -32.13 5.58
CA TYR A 5 -17.26 -31.72 5.17
C TYR A 5 -17.21 -30.50 4.22
N TYR A 6 -18.25 -29.65 4.20
CA TYR A 6 -18.30 -28.48 3.31
C TYR A 6 -18.25 -27.12 4.01
N LEU A 7 -18.07 -27.07 5.34
CA LEU A 7 -18.15 -25.82 6.11
C LEU A 7 -16.81 -25.32 6.69
N LEU A 8 -15.67 -25.89 6.28
CA LEU A 8 -14.34 -25.50 6.80
C LEU A 8 -13.38 -24.98 5.72
N LEU A 9 -13.79 -24.93 4.44
CA LEU A 9 -12.94 -24.45 3.35
C LEU A 9 -13.21 -22.99 2.93
N LEU A 10 -14.16 -22.30 3.57
CA LEU A 10 -14.51 -20.91 3.25
C LEU A 10 -13.90 -19.86 4.20
N ALA A 11 -13.28 -20.28 5.31
CA ALA A 11 -12.79 -19.35 6.33
C ALA A 11 -11.41 -18.75 6.05
N THR A 12 -10.66 -19.21 5.04
CA THR A 12 -9.31 -18.71 4.73
C THR A 12 -9.27 -17.63 3.65
N LEU A 13 -10.39 -17.33 2.98
CA LEU A 13 -10.43 -16.33 1.90
C LEU A 13 -10.73 -14.90 2.37
N LEU A 14 -10.93 -14.69 3.67
CA LEU A 14 -11.27 -13.36 4.23
C LEU A 14 -10.17 -12.74 5.10
N TYR A 15 -8.98 -13.35 5.16
CA TYR A 15 -7.80 -12.60 5.60
C TYR A 15 -7.32 -11.77 4.42
N ALA A 16 -7.72 -10.49 4.39
CA ALA A 16 -7.01 -9.50 3.60
C ALA A 16 -5.52 -9.59 3.99
N ASP A 17 -4.68 -10.11 3.09
CA ASP A 17 -3.24 -10.27 3.30
C ASP A 17 -2.70 -8.90 3.71
N ALA A 18 -2.32 -8.74 4.98
CA ALA A 18 -1.70 -7.52 5.43
C ALA A 18 -0.51 -7.23 4.50
N PRO A 19 -0.24 -5.96 4.14
CA PRO A 19 0.86 -5.65 3.24
C PRO A 19 2.15 -6.25 3.80
N ARG A 20 2.70 -7.26 3.12
CA ARG A 20 3.97 -7.88 3.52
C ARG A 20 5.07 -6.86 3.28
N LEU A 21 5.94 -6.69 4.26
CA LEU A 21 7.13 -5.86 4.10
C LEU A 21 7.99 -6.38 2.93
N PRO A 22 8.63 -5.49 2.16
CA PRO A 22 9.54 -5.91 1.10
C PRO A 22 10.70 -6.70 1.70
N ARG A 23 11.22 -7.66 0.94
CA ARG A 23 12.42 -8.37 1.35
C ARG A 23 13.65 -7.45 1.21
N PRO A 24 14.71 -7.64 2.02
CA PRO A 24 15.96 -6.89 1.91
C PRO A 24 16.57 -6.84 0.50
N ASP A 25 16.47 -7.93 -0.28
CA ASP A 25 17.01 -8.01 -1.65
C ASP A 25 16.25 -7.16 -2.69
N GLN A 26 15.09 -6.61 -2.32
CA GLN A 26 14.20 -5.88 -3.24
C GLN A 26 14.35 -4.36 -3.15
N VAL A 27 15.16 -3.86 -2.21
CA VAL A 27 15.23 -2.43 -1.88
C VAL A 27 16.67 -1.93 -1.85
N ASP A 28 16.85 -0.64 -2.13
CA ASP A 28 18.18 0.00 -2.15
C ASP A 28 18.86 0.03 -0.78
N LYS A 29 18.06 0.24 0.27
CA LYS A 29 18.49 0.43 1.65
C LYS A 29 17.66 -0.43 2.60
N PRO A 30 18.03 -1.71 2.81
CA PRO A 30 17.27 -2.64 3.64
C PRO A 30 17.05 -2.16 5.07
N GLU A 31 17.99 -1.38 5.61
CA GLU A 31 17.89 -0.77 6.93
C GLU A 31 16.69 0.18 7.09
N ASN A 32 16.13 0.68 5.98
CA ASN A 32 14.94 1.53 5.98
C ASN A 32 13.63 0.75 6.05
N ILE A 33 13.64 -0.57 5.87
CA ILE A 33 12.44 -1.42 5.96
C ILE A 33 11.77 -1.26 7.33
N LYS A 34 12.57 -1.10 8.39
CA LYS A 34 12.06 -0.93 9.78
C LYS A 34 11.22 0.34 9.99
N PHE A 35 11.33 1.30 9.08
CA PHE A 35 10.58 2.56 9.15
C PHE A 35 9.31 2.55 8.29
N ILE A 36 9.02 1.46 7.58
CA ILE A 36 7.75 1.29 6.87
C ILE A 36 6.63 1.21 7.90
N ILE A 37 5.51 1.89 7.61
CA ILE A 37 4.30 1.85 8.43
C ILE A 37 3.19 1.22 7.59
N PRO A 38 2.99 -0.12 7.65
CA PRO A 38 2.04 -0.82 6.79
C PRO A 38 0.58 -0.42 7.02
N ASP A 39 0.30 0.13 8.19
CA ASP A 39 -1.03 0.52 8.64
C ASP A 39 -1.01 1.99 9.06
N LYS A 40 -1.58 2.85 8.20
CA LYS A 40 -1.62 4.30 8.41
C LYS A 40 -2.36 4.71 9.67
N SER A 41 -3.26 3.86 10.21
CA SER A 41 -3.99 4.17 11.45
C SER A 41 -3.09 4.25 12.68
N LYS A 42 -1.85 3.76 12.57
CA LYS A 42 -0.81 3.86 13.62
C LYS A 42 -0.16 5.24 13.69
N LEU A 43 -0.41 6.11 12.72
CA LEU A 43 0.07 7.49 12.71
C LEU A 43 -0.97 8.41 13.34
N ALA A 44 -0.51 9.37 14.13
CA ALA A 44 -1.37 10.40 14.70
C ALA A 44 -1.82 11.40 13.62
N GLY A 45 -3.01 11.97 13.79
CA GLY A 45 -3.58 12.96 12.88
C GLY A 45 -4.31 12.36 11.68
N ILE A 46 -4.47 13.15 10.62
CA ILE A 46 -5.16 12.74 9.40
C ILE A 46 -4.12 12.29 8.37
N VAL A 47 -4.16 11.01 8.01
CA VAL A 47 -3.26 10.42 7.01
C VAL A 47 -4.04 9.97 5.79
N VAL A 48 -3.68 10.52 4.64
CA VAL A 48 -4.19 10.15 3.31
C VAL A 48 -3.03 9.56 2.51
N ASP A 49 -3.15 8.27 2.17
CA ASP A 49 -2.14 7.50 1.43
C ASP A 49 -2.33 7.64 -0.10
N ASP A 50 -1.35 7.23 -0.91
CA ASP A 50 -1.47 7.36 -2.38
C ASP A 50 -2.63 6.52 -2.96
N VAL A 51 -2.99 5.42 -2.30
CA VAL A 51 -4.14 4.59 -2.69
C VAL A 51 -5.48 5.30 -2.52
N GLU A 52 -5.52 6.42 -1.80
CA GLU A 52 -6.70 7.27 -1.61
C GLU A 52 -6.67 8.55 -2.46
N ALA A 53 -5.56 8.79 -3.17
CA ALA A 53 -5.42 9.97 -4.01
C ALA A 53 -6.24 9.84 -5.29
N LYS A 54 -6.81 10.97 -5.74
CA LYS A 54 -7.33 11.08 -7.11
C LYS A 54 -6.15 11.27 -8.06
N LEU A 55 -5.89 10.27 -8.89
CA LEU A 55 -4.77 10.28 -9.84
C LEU A 55 -5.22 10.72 -11.22
N VAL A 56 -4.44 11.60 -11.84
CA VAL A 56 -4.52 11.92 -13.28
C VAL A 56 -3.24 11.43 -13.96
N GLY A 57 -3.42 10.67 -15.03
CA GLY A 57 -2.35 10.01 -15.79
C GLY A 57 -1.87 8.70 -15.17
N ASP A 58 -0.95 8.03 -15.86
CA ASP A 58 -0.44 6.72 -15.44
C ASP A 58 0.67 6.87 -14.40
N TRP A 59 0.51 6.20 -13.26
CA TRP A 59 1.46 6.20 -12.16
C TRP A 59 2.00 4.79 -11.91
N LYS A 60 3.30 4.68 -11.66
CA LYS A 60 3.96 3.42 -11.36
C LYS A 60 4.06 3.21 -9.87
N HIS A 61 3.48 2.13 -9.37
CA HIS A 61 3.71 1.68 -7.99
C HIS A 61 5.11 1.07 -7.84
N SER A 62 5.74 1.35 -6.69
CA SER A 62 7.05 0.81 -6.32
C SER A 62 7.17 0.65 -4.80
N ILE A 63 8.01 -0.31 -4.40
CA ILE A 63 8.43 -0.57 -3.02
C ILE A 63 9.95 -0.41 -2.86
N HIS A 64 10.65 -0.04 -3.93
CA HIS A 64 12.09 -0.16 -4.07
C HIS A 64 12.88 0.75 -3.10
N THR A 65 12.33 1.92 -2.79
CA THR A 65 12.98 2.91 -1.92
C THR A 65 12.13 3.18 -0.68
N PRO A 66 12.25 2.37 0.39
CA PRO A 66 11.62 2.64 1.68
C PRO A 66 12.27 3.83 2.42
N PRO A 67 11.55 4.46 3.39
CA PRO A 67 10.24 4.06 3.91
C PRO A 67 9.03 4.60 3.14
N PHE A 68 7.88 3.97 3.36
CA PHE A 68 6.56 4.41 2.88
C PHE A 68 5.47 4.06 3.92
N VAL A 69 4.29 4.67 3.76
CA VAL A 69 3.08 4.31 4.51
C VAL A 69 2.25 3.36 3.66
N GLY A 70 1.49 2.46 4.28
CA GLY A 70 0.63 1.54 3.55
C GLY A 70 1.42 0.52 2.74
N LYS A 71 1.11 0.40 1.45
CA LYS A 71 1.56 -0.71 0.59
C LYS A 71 2.80 -0.38 -0.23
N SER A 72 2.98 0.88 -0.64
CA SER A 72 3.96 1.29 -1.65
C SER A 72 4.09 2.81 -1.70
N TYR A 73 4.72 3.31 -2.75
CA TYR A 73 4.58 4.68 -3.24
C TYR A 73 4.37 4.66 -4.76
N ILE A 74 3.96 5.81 -5.32
CA ILE A 74 3.83 6.01 -6.77
C ILE A 74 4.87 6.98 -7.32
N HIS A 75 5.27 6.80 -8.58
CA HIS A 75 6.10 7.75 -9.31
C HIS A 75 5.73 7.83 -10.80
N ASP A 76 6.14 8.91 -11.45
CA ASP A 76 5.71 9.27 -12.80
C ASP A 76 6.55 8.66 -13.93
N MET A 77 7.52 7.79 -13.60
CA MET A 77 8.52 7.24 -14.52
C MET A 77 9.39 8.27 -15.25
N LYS A 78 9.43 9.53 -14.79
CA LYS A 78 10.05 10.66 -15.51
C LYS A 78 9.34 11.00 -16.84
N GLU A 79 8.09 10.59 -17.01
CA GLU A 79 7.33 10.76 -18.25
C GLU A 79 6.16 11.74 -18.13
N LYS A 80 5.70 12.27 -19.27
CA LYS A 80 4.49 13.13 -19.40
C LYS A 80 4.45 14.29 -18.38
N LYS A 81 5.56 15.02 -18.24
CA LYS A 81 5.70 16.16 -17.32
C LYS A 81 4.60 17.22 -17.55
N GLY A 82 4.05 17.76 -16.46
CA GLY A 82 2.94 18.71 -16.51
C GLY A 82 1.58 18.12 -16.90
N LYS A 83 1.49 16.80 -17.14
CA LYS A 83 0.23 16.11 -17.51
C LYS A 83 -0.24 15.09 -16.46
N LYS A 84 0.45 14.98 -15.33
CA LYS A 84 0.10 14.06 -14.24
C LYS A 84 -0.10 14.83 -12.93
N SER A 85 -1.03 14.37 -12.11
CA SER A 85 -1.26 14.88 -10.76
C SER A 85 -1.73 13.77 -9.83
N ALA A 86 -1.44 13.93 -8.54
CA ALA A 86 -2.01 13.15 -7.46
C ALA A 86 -2.66 14.14 -6.47
N THR A 87 -3.98 14.05 -6.28
CA THR A 87 -4.73 14.98 -5.44
C THR A 87 -5.24 14.26 -4.19
N PHE A 88 -4.76 14.69 -3.03
CA PHE A 88 -5.12 14.15 -1.72
C PHE A 88 -6.22 15.02 -1.11
N ILE A 89 -7.32 14.41 -0.69
CA ILE A 89 -8.50 15.12 -0.17
C ILE A 89 -8.81 14.57 1.23
N PRO A 90 -8.28 15.18 2.29
CA PRO A 90 -8.57 14.76 3.66
C PRO A 90 -9.98 15.19 4.09
N ASN A 91 -10.62 14.38 4.93
CA ASN A 91 -11.80 14.80 5.69
C ASN A 91 -11.33 15.49 6.98
N LEU A 92 -11.46 16.81 7.04
CA LEU A 92 -11.05 17.61 8.21
C LEU A 92 -12.22 17.76 9.20
N PRO A 93 -11.94 17.83 10.52
CA PRO A 93 -12.93 18.12 11.55
C PRO A 93 -13.39 19.59 11.53
#